data_AF-A0A7Z9FZ35-F1
#
_entry.id   AF-A0A7Z9FZ35-F1
#
_cell.length_a   1.000
_cell.length_b   1.000
_cell.length_c   1.000
_cell.angle_alpha   90.00
_cell.angle_beta   90.00
_cell.angle_gamma   90.00
#
_symmetry.space_group_name_H-M   'P 1'
#
loop_
_entity.id
_entity.type
_entity.pdbx_description
1 polymer ?
#
loop_
_entity_poly.entity_id
_entity_poly.type
_entity_poly.pdbx_seq_one_letter_code
_entity_poly.pdbx_strand_id
1 'polypeptide(L)'
;METNSPLAAVPTLTNRDFESDQDKRWCPGCGDYSILKQTQKVLPDLGIPRERLVFISGIGCSSRFPYYMNTYGFHSIHGRAPTIASGL
;
A
#
# COMPACT_ATOMS: atom_id res chain seq x y z
N MET A 1 -0.96 24.98 13.79
CA MET A 1 -0.57 23.91 14.74
C MET A 1 0.56 23.16 14.10
N GLU A 2 1.77 23.64 14.32
CA GLU A 2 3.01 23.05 13.83
C GLU A 2 3.36 21.88 14.75
N THR A 3 3.04 20.65 14.37
CA THR A 3 3.54 19.48 15.10
C THR A 3 4.96 19.18 14.61
N ASN A 4 5.93 19.81 15.26
CA ASN A 4 7.34 19.46 15.13
C ASN A 4 7.56 18.10 15.82
N SER A 5 7.18 17.02 15.12
CA SER A 5 7.50 15.65 15.53
C SER A 5 8.98 15.42 15.19
N PRO A 6 9.81 14.93 16.13
CA PRO A 6 11.19 14.62 15.84
C PRO A 6 11.18 13.64 14.66
N LEU A 7 11.96 13.96 13.61
CA LEU A 7 12.19 13.08 12.48
C LEU A 7 12.81 11.80 13.05
N ALA A 8 11.96 10.84 13.42
CA ALA A 8 12.36 9.49 13.74
C ALA A 8 13.25 9.04 12.58
N ALA A 9 14.43 8.52 12.92
CA ALA A 9 15.43 8.13 11.93
C ALA A 9 14.73 7.37 10.80
N VAL A 10 14.79 7.92 9.58
CA VAL A 10 14.12 7.35 8.42
C VAL A 10 14.64 5.92 8.28
N PRO A 11 13.80 4.89 8.46
CA PRO A 11 14.26 3.53 8.36
C PRO A 11 14.73 3.28 6.92
N THR A 12 15.89 2.65 6.75
CA THR A 12 16.31 2.16 5.45
C THR A 12 15.38 1.02 5.04
N LEU A 13 14.41 1.33 4.19
CA LEU A 13 13.47 0.35 3.66
C LEU A 13 13.97 -0.21 2.33
N THR A 14 13.47 -1.39 2.00
CA THR A 14 13.68 -2.08 0.74
C THR A 14 12.33 -2.49 0.15
N ASN A 15 12.31 -2.91 -1.11
CA ASN A 15 11.07 -3.38 -1.74
C ASN A 15 10.45 -4.59 -1.02
N ARG A 16 11.28 -5.39 -0.33
CA ARG A 16 10.83 -6.57 0.42
C ARG A 16 10.01 -6.20 1.65
N ASP A 17 10.28 -5.03 2.25
CA ASP A 17 9.53 -4.55 3.42
C ASP A 17 8.07 -4.23 3.10
N PHE A 18 7.74 -4.05 1.82
CA PHE A 18 6.40 -3.78 1.31
C PHE A 18 5.71 -5.01 0.70
N GLU A 19 6.39 -6.16 0.65
CA GLU A 19 5.80 -7.43 0.18
C GLU A 19 5.10 -8.14 1.35
N SER A 20 3.83 -8.52 1.16
CA SER A 20 3.13 -9.40 2.10
C SER A 20 3.38 -10.88 1.79
N ASP A 21 3.03 -11.75 2.74
CA ASP A 21 3.08 -13.20 2.64
C ASP A 21 1.85 -13.80 1.92
N GLN A 22 0.92 -12.97 1.45
CA GLN A 22 -0.33 -13.43 0.86
C GLN A 22 -0.17 -13.85 -0.59
N ASP A 23 -0.74 -15.01 -0.93
CA ASP A 23 -0.76 -15.51 -2.30
C ASP A 23 -1.56 -14.60 -3.23
N LYS A 24 -0.92 -14.26 -4.35
CA LYS A 24 -1.50 -13.40 -5.39
C LYS A 24 -2.47 -14.22 -6.22
N ARG A 25 -3.73 -13.80 -6.24
CA ARG A 25 -4.84 -14.51 -6.90
C ARG A 25 -5.18 -13.92 -8.28
N TRP A 26 -4.30 -13.13 -8.86
CA TRP A 26 -4.50 -12.57 -10.20
C TRP A 26 -4.12 -13.59 -11.27
N CYS A 27 -4.83 -13.57 -12.39
CA CYS A 27 -4.58 -14.46 -13.52
C CYS A 27 -3.15 -14.28 -14.07
N PRO A 28 -2.52 -15.35 -14.60
CA PRO A 28 -1.23 -15.23 -15.29
C PRO A 28 -1.28 -14.17 -16.38
N GLY A 29 -0.28 -13.27 -16.40
CA GLY A 29 -0.22 -12.15 -17.36
C GLY A 29 -1.05 -10.91 -16.98
N CYS A 30 -1.71 -10.88 -15.82
CA CYS A 30 -2.44 -9.69 -15.35
C CYS A 30 -1.51 -8.48 -15.14
N GLY A 31 -1.92 -7.31 -15.61
CA GLY A 31 -1.17 -6.06 -15.45
C GLY A 31 -1.00 -5.61 -13.99
N ASP A 32 -1.90 -6.01 -13.09
CA ASP A 32 -1.85 -5.66 -11.67
C ASP A 32 -0.54 -6.13 -10.99
N TYR A 33 0.07 -7.23 -11.48
CA TYR A 33 1.39 -7.68 -11.01
C TYR A 33 2.47 -6.62 -11.23
N SER A 34 2.44 -5.95 -12.38
CA SER A 34 3.40 -4.90 -12.72
C SER A 34 3.20 -3.69 -11.83
N ILE A 35 1.95 -3.26 -11.64
CA ILE A 35 1.60 -2.14 -10.75
C ILE A 35 2.08 -2.43 -9.33
N LEU A 36 1.78 -3.62 -8.80
CA LEU A 36 2.22 -4.02 -7.46
C LEU A 36 3.74 -3.97 -7.31
N LYS A 37 4.48 -4.56 -8.26
CA LYS A 37 5.94 -4.60 -8.19
C LYS A 37 6.58 -3.22 -8.33
N GLN A 38 6.04 -2.34 -9.17
CA GLN A 38 6.53 -0.97 -9.28
C GLN A 38 6.23 -0.18 -8.02
N THR A 39 5.03 -0.27 -7.46
CA THR A 39 4.69 0.38 -6.18
C THR A 39 5.65 -0.07 -5.07
N GLN A 40 5.86 -1.37 -4.88
CA GLN A 40 6.80 -1.90 -3.89
C GLN A 40 8.25 -1.42 -4.12
N LYS A 41 8.64 -1.20 -5.38
CA LYS A 41 9.98 -0.70 -5.73
C LYS A 41 10.17 0.77 -5.37
N VAL A 42 9.15 1.62 -5.54
CA VAL A 42 9.29 3.08 -5.36
C VAL A 42 9.00 3.56 -3.94
N LEU A 43 8.19 2.83 -3.15
CA LEU A 43 7.87 3.25 -1.78
C LEU A 43 9.10 3.41 -0.86
N PRO A 44 10.16 2.58 -0.94
CA PRO A 44 11.38 2.81 -0.17
C PRO A 44 12.03 4.18 -0.40
N ASP A 45 11.97 4.68 -1.64
CA ASP A 45 12.59 5.95 -2.04
C ASP A 45 11.89 7.16 -1.39
N LEU A 46 10.66 6.99 -0.90
CA LEU A 46 9.90 8.05 -0.21
C LEU A 46 10.42 8.31 1.21
N GLY A 47 11.17 7.38 1.81
CA GLY A 47 11.62 7.51 3.20
C GLY A 47 10.49 7.57 4.22
N ILE A 48 9.30 7.09 3.88
CA ILE A 48 8.15 7.04 4.77
C ILE A 48 8.09 5.64 5.41
N PRO A 49 8.08 5.53 6.74
CA PRO A 49 7.94 4.22 7.39
C PRO A 49 6.60 3.58 7.02
N ARG A 50 6.61 2.25 6.82
CA ARG A 50 5.44 1.48 6.34
C ARG A 50 4.18 1.63 7.20
N GLU A 51 4.35 1.92 8.49
CA GLU A 51 3.26 2.15 9.46
C GLU A 51 2.55 3.51 9.25
N ARG A 52 3.15 4.43 8.50
CA ARG A 52 2.52 5.70 8.06
C ARG A 52 1.97 5.65 6.64
N LEU A 53 1.91 4.45 6.04
CA LEU A 53 1.35 4.24 4.72
C LEU A 53 0.10 3.38 4.82
N VAL A 54 -0.92 3.75 4.05
CA VAL A 54 -2.21 3.05 4.00
C VAL A 54 -2.67 2.90 2.56
N PHE A 55 -3.07 1.68 2.19
CA PHE A 55 -3.67 1.39 0.89
C PHE A 55 -5.16 1.10 1.05
N ILE A 56 -6.01 1.93 0.43
CA ILE A 56 -7.46 1.79 0.49
C ILE A 56 -7.98 1.44 -0.90
N SER A 57 -8.73 0.35 -0.98
CA SER A 57 -9.26 -0.18 -2.24
C SER A 57 -10.76 -0.45 -2.16
N GLY A 58 -11.41 -0.60 -3.33
CA GLY A 58 -12.85 -0.88 -3.47
C GLY A 58 -13.14 -2.37 -3.57
N ILE A 59 -13.90 -2.81 -4.58
CA ILE A 59 -14.11 -4.23 -4.91
C ILE A 59 -13.74 -4.47 -6.37
N GLY A 60 -12.95 -5.50 -6.62
CA GLY A 60 -12.47 -5.92 -7.94
C GLY A 60 -11.15 -6.66 -7.84
N CYS A 61 -10.63 -7.17 -8.97
CA CYS A 61 -9.30 -7.81 -9.01
C CYS A 61 -8.22 -6.86 -8.50
N SER A 62 -8.18 -5.65 -9.03
CA SER A 62 -7.28 -4.58 -8.58
C SER A 62 -7.44 -4.25 -7.10
N SER A 63 -8.65 -4.41 -6.55
CA SER A 63 -8.90 -4.05 -5.16
C SER A 63 -8.34 -5.04 -4.14
N ARG A 64 -7.79 -6.17 -4.59
CA ARG A 64 -6.98 -7.04 -3.71
C ARG A 64 -5.62 -6.42 -3.35
N PHE A 65 -5.25 -5.29 -3.94
CA PHE A 65 -3.96 -4.62 -3.73
C PHE A 65 -3.53 -4.50 -2.26
N PRO A 66 -4.38 -4.06 -1.30
CA PRO A 66 -3.94 -3.90 0.08
C PRO A 66 -3.54 -5.21 0.76
N TYR A 67 -4.05 -6.37 0.33
CA TYR A 67 -3.61 -7.67 0.85
C TYR A 67 -2.18 -8.00 0.45
N TYR A 68 -1.68 -7.41 -0.63
CA TYR A 68 -0.35 -7.67 -1.19
C TYR A 68 0.71 -6.66 -0.73
N MET A 69 0.32 -5.74 0.14
CA MET A 69 1.17 -4.70 0.72
C MET A 69 1.35 -4.95 2.22
N ASN A 70 2.60 -4.92 2.69
CA ASN A 70 2.91 -5.04 4.11
C ASN A 70 2.82 -3.68 4.84
N THR A 71 1.65 -3.05 4.78
CA THR A 71 1.32 -1.75 5.38
C THR A 71 -0.06 -1.82 6.04
N TYR A 72 -0.57 -0.71 6.58
CA TYR A 72 -2.01 -0.65 6.84
C TYR A 72 -2.79 -0.70 5.53
N GLY A 73 -4.01 -1.24 5.56
CA GLY A 73 -4.82 -1.37 4.38
C GLY A 73 -6.29 -1.61 4.66
N PHE A 74 -7.15 -1.05 3.81
CA PHE A 74 -8.60 -1.23 3.86
C PHE A 74 -9.10 -1.76 2.52
N HIS A 75 -9.72 -2.93 2.53
CA HIS A 75 -10.50 -3.44 1.41
C HIS A 75 -11.98 -3.08 1.66
N SER A 76 -12.42 -2.00 1.04
CA SER A 76 -13.72 -1.37 1.30
C SER A 76 -14.83 -1.93 0.41
N ILE A 77 -15.96 -1.22 0.33
CA ILE A 77 -17.09 -1.58 -0.53
C ILE A 77 -16.94 -1.00 -1.94
N HIS A 78 -17.60 -1.64 -2.91
CA HIS A 78 -17.47 -1.32 -4.32
C HIS A 78 -17.73 0.17 -4.58
N GLY A 79 -16.77 0.84 -5.22
CA GLY A 79 -16.87 2.26 -5.57
C GLY A 79 -16.87 3.24 -4.39
N ARG A 80 -16.40 2.86 -3.20
CA ARG A 80 -16.34 3.75 -2.02
C ARG A 80 -14.94 3.95 -1.42
N ALA A 81 -13.90 3.44 -2.08
CA ALA A 81 -12.52 3.66 -1.63
C ALA A 81 -12.18 5.15 -1.42
N PRO A 82 -12.53 6.10 -2.32
CA PRO A 82 -12.28 7.51 -2.09
C PRO A 82 -13.02 8.07 -0.86
N THR A 83 -14.28 7.66 -0.66
CA THR A 83 -15.09 8.10 0.49
C THR A 83 -14.46 7.68 1.81
N ILE A 84 -13.96 6.44 1.91
CA ILE A 84 -13.25 5.98 3.11
C ILE A 84 -11.91 6.71 3.23
N ALA A 85 -11.17 6.88 2.14
CA ALA A 85 -9.88 7.55 2.14
C ALA A 85 -9.95 9.02 2.59
N SER A 86 -11.01 9.74 2.22
CA SER A 86 -11.19 11.13 2.66
C SER A 86 -11.56 11.27 4.13
N GLY A 87 -12.03 10.20 4.78
CA GLY A 87 -12.41 10.20 6.20
C GLY A 87 -11.38 9.57 7.14
N LEU A 88 -10.27 9.05 6.60
CA LEU A 88 -9.15 8.47 7.34
C LEU A 88 -8.17 9.56 7.78
#